data_AF-A0A742DEH7-F1
#
_entry.id   AF-A0A742DEH7-F1
#
_cell.length_a   1.000
_cell.length_b   1.000
_cell.length_c   1.000
_cell.angle_alpha   90.00
_cell.angle_beta   90.00
_cell.angle_gamma   90.00
#
_symmetry.space_group_name_H-M   'P 1'
#
loop_
_entity.id
_entity.type
_entity.pdbx_description
1 polymer ?
#
loop_
_entity_poly.entity_id
_entity_poly.type
_entity_poly.pdbx_seq_one_letter_code
_entity_poly.pdbx_strand_id
1 'polypeptide(L)'
;MSVMFKIKNPIFNAQALYTMVRLSMIKYFPYETTDIEPGEVLSIYLQKVQGLDFEIENEPDVRGLTFRGRSYDMYKDLEKEEKGPDHSAAWYASQVAKWHQQNLGELNTDLDRMRTWLRLNDYVKDNLPTDKFLQQEFLVIADAAAERRKSC
;
A
#
# COMPACT_ATOMS: atom_id res chain seq x y z
N MET A 1 -16.04 15.05 16.09
CA MET A 1 -16.32 15.00 14.64
C MET A 1 -15.39 13.96 14.03
N SER A 2 -15.93 12.82 13.57
CA SER A 2 -15.12 11.81 12.88
C SER A 2 -14.88 12.30 11.45
N VAL A 3 -13.69 12.80 11.16
CA VAL A 3 -13.27 13.09 9.79
C VAL A 3 -13.21 11.74 9.06
N MET A 4 -14.21 11.45 8.23
CA MET A 4 -14.12 10.31 7.31
C MET A 4 -12.98 10.62 6.33
N PHE A 5 -11.84 9.97 6.54
CA PHE A 5 -10.70 10.06 5.63
C PHE A 5 -11.10 9.40 4.30
N LYS A 6 -11.49 10.22 3.32
CA LYS A 6 -11.69 9.72 1.96
C LYS A 6 -10.32 9.35 1.38
N ILE A 7 -10.13 8.06 1.09
CA ILE A 7 -8.97 7.54 0.34
C ILE A 7 -9.03 8.17 -1.05
N LYS A 8 -7.90 8.71 -1.50
CA LYS A 8 -7.77 9.33 -2.82
C LYS A 8 -7.30 8.34 -3.87
N ASN A 9 -6.53 7.33 -3.46
CA ASN A 9 -5.98 6.34 -4.37
C ASN A 9 -7.10 5.51 -5.04
N PRO A 10 -7.12 5.42 -6.39
CA PRO A 10 -8.17 4.72 -7.11
C PRO A 10 -7.98 3.19 -7.18
N ILE A 11 -6.80 2.67 -6.82
CA ILE A 11 -6.40 1.27 -7.03
C ILE A 11 -6.34 0.50 -5.70
N PHE A 12 -5.92 1.15 -4.62
CA PHE A 12 -5.68 0.51 -3.33
C PHE A 12 -6.70 0.96 -2.28
N ASN A 13 -7.39 -0.03 -1.70
CA ASN A 13 -8.34 0.18 -0.61
C ASN A 13 -7.63 0.28 0.76
N ALA A 14 -8.39 0.51 1.83
CA ALA A 14 -7.85 0.63 3.19
C ALA A 14 -7.03 -0.60 3.64
N GLN A 15 -7.48 -1.81 3.29
CA GLN A 15 -6.79 -3.06 3.63
C GLN A 15 -5.43 -3.15 2.92
N ALA A 16 -5.35 -2.75 1.65
CA ALA A 16 -4.10 -2.70 0.91
C ALA A 16 -3.14 -1.68 1.54
N LEU A 17 -3.61 -0.47 1.90
CA LEU A 17 -2.79 0.54 2.57
C LEU A 17 -2.28 0.07 3.94
N TYR A 18 -3.11 -0.60 4.73
CA TYR A 18 -2.68 -1.22 5.99
C TYR A 18 -1.58 -2.25 5.75
N THR A 19 -1.78 -3.12 4.75
CA THR A 19 -0.81 -4.18 4.41
C THR A 19 0.51 -3.59 3.91
N MET A 20 0.45 -2.54 3.09
CA MET A 20 1.61 -1.78 2.62
C MET A 20 2.46 -1.24 3.77
N VAL A 21 1.84 -0.46 4.67
CA VAL A 21 2.53 0.10 5.84
C VAL A 21 3.07 -1.01 6.74
N ARG A 22 2.29 -2.08 6.92
CA ARG A 22 2.69 -3.22 7.75
C ARG A 22 3.96 -3.87 7.21
N LEU A 23 3.95 -4.26 5.94
CA LEU A 23 5.07 -4.94 5.30
C LEU A 23 6.31 -4.06 5.28
N SER A 24 6.16 -2.75 5.01
CA SER A 24 7.30 -1.83 5.01
C SER A 24 7.92 -1.72 6.40
N MET A 25 7.13 -1.57 7.46
CA MET A 25 7.67 -1.46 8.82
C MET A 25 8.29 -2.76 9.31
N ILE A 26 7.74 -3.93 8.97
CA ILE A 26 8.33 -5.23 9.32
C ILE A 26 9.66 -5.43 8.59
N LYS A 27 9.76 -5.04 7.31
CA LYS A 27 11.00 -5.19 6.51
C LYS A 27 12.18 -4.44 7.14
N TYR A 28 11.93 -3.26 7.71
CA TYR A 28 12.97 -2.41 8.29
C TYR A 28 13.09 -2.50 9.82
N PHE A 29 12.29 -3.32 10.48
CA PHE A 29 12.41 -3.51 11.93
C PHE A 29 13.81 -4.05 12.31
N PRO A 30 14.47 -3.55 13.37
CA PRO A 30 13.98 -2.62 14.40
C PRO A 30 14.29 -1.14 14.17
N TYR A 31 14.59 -0.72 12.94
CA TYR A 31 14.92 0.67 12.62
C TYR A 31 13.68 1.56 12.47
N GLU A 32 13.84 2.86 12.70
CA GLU A 32 12.78 3.84 12.48
C GLU A 32 12.39 3.90 10.99
N THR A 33 11.10 4.07 10.72
CA THR A 33 10.53 3.97 9.36
C THR A 33 10.07 5.32 8.81
N THR A 34 10.67 6.42 9.25
CA THR A 34 10.29 7.80 8.86
C THR A 34 10.60 8.12 7.41
N ASP A 35 11.63 7.49 6.84
CA ASP A 35 12.19 7.86 5.52
C ASP A 35 11.87 6.84 4.42
N ILE A 36 10.91 5.93 4.64
CA ILE A 36 10.54 4.95 3.61
C ILE A 36 9.72 5.63 2.52
N GLU A 37 10.29 5.70 1.32
CA GLU A 37 9.65 6.32 0.18
C GLU A 37 8.38 5.55 -0.26
N PRO A 38 7.34 6.24 -0.76
CA PRO A 38 6.11 5.59 -1.21
C PRO A 38 6.32 4.61 -2.37
N GLY A 39 7.32 4.82 -3.24
CA GLY A 39 7.70 3.88 -4.30
C GLY A 39 8.26 2.57 -3.74
N GLU A 40 9.06 2.67 -2.69
CA GLU A 40 9.59 1.52 -1.98
C GLU A 40 8.50 0.74 -1.23
N VAL A 41 7.59 1.44 -0.54
CA VAL A 41 6.41 0.82 0.10
C VAL A 41 5.58 0.04 -0.93
N LEU A 42 5.31 0.64 -2.09
CA LEU A 42 4.53 0.00 -3.15
C LEU A 42 5.27 -1.20 -3.75
N SER A 43 6.58 -1.09 -3.98
CA SER A 43 7.42 -2.18 -4.48
C SER A 43 7.37 -3.39 -3.54
N ILE A 44 7.52 -3.16 -2.23
CA ILE A 44 7.44 -4.21 -1.20
C ILE A 44 6.08 -4.91 -1.26
N TYR A 45 4.99 -4.16 -1.38
CA TYR A 45 3.65 -4.71 -1.46
C TYR A 45 3.44 -5.57 -2.72
N LEU A 46 3.83 -5.06 -3.89
CA LEU A 46 3.71 -5.80 -5.16
C LEU A 46 4.53 -7.09 -5.12
N GLN A 47 5.73 -7.06 -4.56
CA GLN A 47 6.58 -8.24 -4.42
C GLN A 47 6.03 -9.26 -3.43
N LYS A 48 5.60 -8.82 -2.24
CA LYS A 48 5.23 -9.73 -1.14
C LYS A 48 3.79 -10.21 -1.18
N VAL A 49 2.87 -9.41 -1.70
CA VAL A 49 1.43 -9.75 -1.75
C VAL A 49 1.03 -10.26 -3.12
N GLN A 50 1.51 -9.62 -4.19
CA GLN A 50 1.12 -9.97 -5.56
C GLN A 50 2.10 -10.94 -6.24
N GLY A 51 3.24 -11.24 -5.61
CA GLY A 51 4.28 -12.09 -6.20
C GLY A 51 4.94 -11.48 -7.44
N LEU A 52 4.90 -10.15 -7.57
CA LEU A 52 5.39 -9.43 -8.74
C LEU A 52 6.84 -9.02 -8.53
N ASP A 53 7.70 -9.43 -9.46
CA ASP A 53 9.04 -8.88 -9.62
C ASP A 53 8.92 -7.47 -10.25
N PHE A 54 8.65 -6.48 -9.39
CA PHE A 54 8.29 -5.11 -9.75
C PHE A 54 8.87 -4.12 -8.74
N GLU A 55 9.68 -3.18 -9.21
CA GLU A 55 10.33 -2.14 -8.42
C GLU A 55 10.02 -0.75 -8.99
N ILE A 56 9.91 0.23 -8.09
CA ILE A 56 9.51 1.60 -8.38
C ILE A 56 10.46 2.53 -7.65
N GLU A 57 11.24 3.28 -8.41
CA GLU A 57 12.13 4.31 -7.91
C GLU A 57 11.57 5.68 -8.30
N ASN A 58 11.50 6.59 -7.34
CA ASN A 58 11.21 7.99 -7.63
C ASN A 58 12.53 8.68 -7.96
N GLU A 59 12.73 9.08 -9.21
CA GLU A 59 13.94 9.80 -9.62
C GLU A 59 13.69 11.31 -9.53
N PRO A 60 14.27 12.01 -8.52
CA PRO A 60 13.99 13.44 -8.31
C PRO A 60 14.41 14.31 -9.50
N ASP A 61 15.49 13.90 -10.17
CA ASP A 61 16.12 14.65 -11.26
C ASP A 61 15.53 14.34 -12.65
N VAL A 62 14.69 13.31 -12.76
CA VAL A 62 14.14 12.83 -14.04
C VAL A 62 12.61 12.95 -14.10
N ARG A 63 12.00 13.93 -13.42
CA ARG A 63 10.54 14.27 -13.49
C ARG A 63 9.56 13.07 -13.46
N GLY A 64 9.98 11.91 -12.98
CA GLY A 64 9.39 10.64 -13.43
C GLY A 64 9.68 9.50 -12.48
N LEU A 65 8.89 8.44 -12.65
CA LEU A 65 9.06 7.18 -11.95
C LEU A 65 9.82 6.23 -12.87
N THR A 66 10.83 5.57 -12.32
CA THR A 66 11.51 4.47 -12.99
C THR A 66 10.95 3.16 -12.47
N PHE A 67 10.52 2.32 -13.41
CA PHE A 67 9.97 1.00 -13.14
C PHE A 67 10.94 -0.08 -13.61
N ARG A 68 11.13 -1.11 -12.80
CA ARG A 68 12.03 -2.24 -13.11
C ARG A 68 11.42 -3.58 -12.68
N GLY A 69 11.96 -4.67 -13.21
CA GLY A 69 11.60 -6.04 -12.82
C GLY A 69 10.83 -6.80 -13.90
N ARG A 70 10.94 -8.13 -13.89
CA ARG A 70 10.37 -8.98 -14.96
C ARG A 70 8.86 -8.84 -15.09
N SER A 71 8.14 -8.64 -13.99
CA SER A 71 6.69 -8.49 -14.03
C SER A 71 6.27 -7.16 -14.65
N TYR A 72 7.05 -6.10 -14.45
CA TYR A 72 6.84 -4.83 -15.16
C TYR A 72 6.99 -5.03 -16.68
N ASP A 73 8.11 -5.62 -17.13
CA ASP A 73 8.36 -5.82 -18.56
C ASP A 73 7.29 -6.68 -19.24
N MET A 74 6.75 -7.68 -18.52
CA MET A 74 5.71 -8.57 -19.03
C MET A 74 4.32 -7.92 -19.11
N TYR A 75 3.98 -7.02 -18.19
CA TYR A 75 2.59 -6.58 -18.00
C TYR A 75 2.34 -5.08 -18.19
N LYS A 76 3.37 -4.26 -18.38
CA LYS A 76 3.23 -2.79 -18.52
C LYS A 76 2.25 -2.36 -19.63
N ASP A 77 2.20 -3.11 -20.72
CA ASP A 77 1.37 -2.81 -21.91
C ASP A 77 0.03 -3.57 -21.93
N LEU A 78 -0.34 -4.22 -20.82
CA LEU A 78 -1.59 -4.99 -20.74
C LEU A 78 -2.81 -4.05 -20.68
N GLU A 79 -3.65 -4.11 -21.71
CA GLU A 79 -4.89 -3.31 -21.82
C GLU A 79 -6.14 -4.00 -21.27
N LYS A 80 -5.98 -5.11 -20.55
CA LYS A 80 -7.12 -5.91 -20.07
C LYS A 80 -7.85 -5.20 -18.92
N GLU A 81 -9.12 -4.89 -19.13
CA GLU A 81 -10.03 -4.50 -18.05
C GLU A 81 -10.47 -5.73 -17.25
N GLU A 82 -10.41 -5.63 -15.93
CA GLU A 82 -10.94 -6.63 -15.00
C GLU A 82 -12.06 -6.01 -14.18
N LYS A 83 -13.18 -6.74 -14.02
CA LYS A 83 -14.34 -6.28 -13.26
C LYS A 83 -14.31 -6.86 -11.85
N GLY A 84 -14.87 -6.12 -10.89
CA GLY A 84 -14.96 -6.53 -9.49
C GLY A 84 -13.87 -5.91 -8.63
N PRO A 85 -13.89 -6.14 -7.31
CA PRO A 85 -12.94 -5.56 -6.37
C PRO A 85 -11.60 -6.31 -6.31
N ASP A 86 -11.59 -7.56 -6.79
CA ASP A 86 -10.41 -8.42 -6.77
C ASP A 86 -9.79 -8.46 -8.17
N HIS A 87 -8.54 -8.00 -8.26
CA HIS A 87 -7.80 -7.92 -9.52
C HIS A 87 -6.58 -8.84 -9.51
N SER A 88 -6.21 -9.31 -10.69
CA SER A 88 -5.03 -10.14 -10.87
C SER A 88 -3.74 -9.36 -10.64
N ALA A 89 -2.66 -10.06 -10.30
CA ALA A 89 -1.34 -9.46 -10.17
C ALA A 89 -0.89 -8.76 -11.48
N ALA A 90 -1.24 -9.33 -12.64
CA ALA A 90 -0.96 -8.73 -13.94
C ALA A 90 -1.72 -7.39 -14.15
N TRP A 91 -2.96 -7.30 -13.66
CA TRP A 91 -3.73 -6.05 -13.68
C TRP A 91 -3.08 -5.00 -12.78
N TYR A 92 -2.67 -5.35 -11.55
CA TYR A 92 -1.98 -4.40 -10.67
C TYR A 92 -0.69 -3.87 -11.30
N ALA A 93 0.12 -4.74 -11.89
CA ALA A 93 1.33 -4.35 -12.59
C ALA A 93 1.03 -3.36 -13.74
N SER A 94 0.00 -3.62 -14.54
CA SER A 94 -0.35 -2.75 -15.68
C SER A 94 -0.94 -1.41 -15.25
N GLN A 95 -1.69 -1.35 -14.15
CA GLN A 95 -2.20 -0.08 -13.64
C GLN A 95 -1.09 0.77 -13.01
N VAL A 96 -0.21 0.16 -12.22
CA VAL A 96 0.90 0.87 -11.59
C VAL A 96 1.93 1.35 -12.62
N ALA A 97 2.16 0.58 -13.69
CA ALA A 97 3.04 0.99 -14.80
C ALA A 97 2.61 2.31 -15.48
N LYS A 98 1.34 2.72 -15.33
CA LYS A 98 0.79 3.97 -15.89
C LYS A 98 0.94 5.16 -14.94
N TRP A 99 1.47 4.95 -13.74
CA TRP A 99 1.54 6.01 -12.72
C TRP A 99 2.63 7.03 -13.03
N HIS A 100 2.40 8.23 -12.55
CA HIS A 100 3.36 9.33 -12.52
C HIS A 100 3.61 9.77 -11.07
N GLN A 101 4.55 10.71 -10.89
CA GLN A 101 4.90 11.24 -9.56
C GLN A 101 3.67 11.75 -8.77
N GLN A 102 2.66 12.32 -9.44
CA GLN A 102 1.43 12.74 -8.78
C GLN A 102 0.69 11.56 -8.12
N ASN A 103 0.57 10.41 -8.79
CA ASN A 103 -0.10 9.23 -8.24
C ASN A 103 0.66 8.70 -7.01
N LEU A 104 2.00 8.74 -7.06
CA LEU A 104 2.85 8.37 -5.94
C LEU A 104 2.66 9.33 -4.74
N GLY A 105 2.51 10.63 -4.99
CA GLY A 105 2.22 11.63 -3.96
C GLY A 105 0.82 11.47 -3.34
N GLU A 106 -0.18 11.10 -4.15
CA GLU A 106 -1.52 10.75 -3.67
C GLU A 106 -1.48 9.48 -2.80
N LEU A 107 -0.76 8.44 -3.23
CA LEU A 107 -0.52 7.25 -2.42
C LEU A 107 0.18 7.61 -1.10
N ASN A 108 1.21 8.45 -1.12
CA ASN A 108 1.92 8.84 0.09
C ASN A 108 0.99 9.55 1.09
N THR A 109 0.11 10.42 0.60
CA THR A 109 -0.90 11.09 1.45
C THR A 109 -1.80 10.07 2.15
N ASP A 110 -2.22 9.02 1.45
CA ASP A 110 -3.07 7.98 2.02
C ASP A 110 -2.31 7.04 2.97
N LEU A 111 -1.04 6.73 2.67
CA LEU A 111 -0.14 5.99 3.56
C LEU A 111 0.11 6.76 4.87
N ASP A 112 0.32 8.07 4.82
CA ASP A 112 0.52 8.92 6.01
C ASP A 112 -0.72 8.97 6.90
N ARG A 113 -1.91 8.96 6.30
CA ARG A 113 -3.17 8.84 7.04
C ARG A 113 -3.26 7.48 7.72
N MET A 114 -2.89 6.40 7.04
CA MET A 114 -2.86 5.06 7.63
C MET A 114 -1.84 4.95 8.78
N ARG A 115 -0.62 5.48 8.61
CA ARG A 115 0.41 5.56 9.67
C ARG A 115 -0.11 6.34 10.88
N THR A 116 -0.80 7.46 10.64
CA THR A 116 -1.42 8.26 11.72
C THR A 116 -2.50 7.48 12.44
N TRP A 117 -3.37 6.77 11.72
CA TRP A 117 -4.37 5.91 12.34
C TRP A 117 -3.72 4.81 13.20
N LEU A 118 -2.66 4.17 12.72
CA LEU A 118 -1.92 3.14 13.48
C LEU A 118 -1.32 3.70 14.77
N ARG A 119 -0.74 4.90 14.72
CA ARG A 119 -0.22 5.61 15.92
C ARG A 119 -1.32 5.91 16.93
N LEU A 120 -2.46 6.43 16.47
CA LEU A 120 -3.61 6.76 17.34
C LEU A 120 -4.26 5.52 17.99
N ASN A 121 -3.98 4.32 17.48
CA ASN A 121 -4.54 3.06 17.97
C ASN A 121 -3.46 2.16 18.63
N ASP A 122 -2.35 2.74 19.08
CA ASP A 122 -1.25 2.06 19.80
C ASP A 122 -0.61 0.89 19.03
N TYR A 123 -0.69 0.90 17.70
CA TYR A 123 0.05 -0.07 16.88
C TYR A 123 1.48 0.37 16.65
N VAL A 124 1.71 1.67 16.54
CA VAL A 124 3.03 2.27 16.32
C VAL A 124 3.27 3.32 17.40
N LYS A 125 4.44 3.27 18.04
CA LYS A 125 4.85 4.24 19.06
C LYS A 125 6.27 4.70 18.74
N ASP A 126 6.51 6.02 18.77
CA ASP A 126 7.81 6.61 18.45
C ASP A 126 8.38 6.11 17.10
N ASN A 127 7.50 6.00 16.09
CA ASN A 127 7.78 5.47 14.74
C ASN A 127 8.25 4.01 14.69
N LEU A 128 8.10 3.26 15.78
CA LEU A 128 8.43 1.84 15.88
C LEU A 128 7.18 0.97 16.04
N PRO A 129 7.16 -0.23 15.42
CA PRO A 129 6.16 -1.25 15.70
C PRO A 129 6.08 -1.60 17.19
N THR A 130 4.87 -1.66 17.75
CA THR A 130 4.63 -2.20 19.09
C THR A 130 4.47 -3.72 19.06
N ASP A 131 4.49 -4.37 20.22
CA ASP A 131 4.13 -5.79 20.35
C ASP A 131 2.75 -6.09 19.75
N LYS A 132 1.77 -5.20 19.95
CA LYS A 132 0.43 -5.31 19.37
C LYS A 132 0.46 -5.38 17.85
N PHE A 133 1.33 -4.60 17.22
CA PHE A 133 1.53 -4.63 15.77
C PHE A 133 2.22 -5.91 15.34
N LEU A 134 3.30 -6.32 16.02
CA LEU A 134 4.07 -7.52 15.66
C LEU A 134 3.24 -8.81 15.84
N GLN A 135 2.42 -8.89 16.88
CA GLN A 135 1.58 -10.06 17.20
C GLN A 135 0.37 -10.20 16.28
N GLN A 136 -0.02 -9.17 15.55
CA GLN A 136 -1.19 -9.24 14.67
C GLN A 136 -0.90 -9.94 13.34
N GLU A 137 -1.29 -11.21 13.19
CA GLU A 137 -1.80 -11.72 11.90
C GLU A 137 -3.30 -11.46 11.69
N PHE A 138 -4.02 -10.91 12.68
CA PHE A 138 -5.48 -10.92 12.71
C PHE A 138 -6.11 -9.54 12.91
N LEU A 139 -6.51 -8.88 11.83
CA LEU A 139 -7.65 -7.92 11.85
C LEU A 139 -8.39 -7.82 10.50
N VAL A 140 -8.49 -8.95 9.79
CA VAL A 140 -9.54 -9.17 8.76
C VAL A 140 -10.96 -9.06 9.36
N ILE A 141 -11.10 -8.96 10.68
CA ILE A 141 -12.34 -9.23 11.42
C ILE A 141 -13.14 -7.96 11.82
N ALA A 142 -12.53 -6.77 11.94
CA ALA A 142 -13.29 -5.59 12.41
C ALA A 142 -14.20 -4.97 11.33
N ASP A 143 -13.76 -4.85 10.08
CA ASP A 143 -14.59 -4.29 9.00
C ASP A 143 -15.54 -5.34 8.40
N ALA A 144 -15.15 -6.62 8.32
CA ALA A 144 -16.08 -7.69 7.93
C ALA A 144 -17.22 -7.89 8.95
N ALA A 145 -16.98 -7.65 10.25
CA ALA A 145 -18.02 -7.64 11.28
C ALA A 145 -18.89 -6.37 11.24
N ALA A 146 -18.37 -5.24 10.76
CA ALA A 146 -19.14 -4.02 10.56
C ALA A 146 -20.05 -4.12 9.31
N GLU A 147 -19.61 -4.79 8.25
CA GLU A 147 -20.43 -5.01 7.05
C GLU A 147 -21.52 -6.06 7.25
N ARG A 148 -21.24 -7.18 7.95
CA ARG A 148 -22.26 -8.19 8.31
C ARG A 148 -23.34 -7.68 9.27
N ARG A 149 -23.04 -6.66 10.10
CA ARG A 149 -24.03 -6.02 10.98
C ARG A 149 -24.91 -4.99 10.29
N LYS A 150 -24.53 -4.52 9.09
CA LYS A 150 -25.35 -3.62 8.26
C LYS A 150 -26.24 -4.36 7.27
N SER A 151 -26.02 -5.66 7.10
CA SER A 151 -26.73 -6.53 6.15
C SER A 151 -27.70 -7.52 6.82
N CYS A 152 -27.90 -7.42 8.14
CA CYS A 152 -28.98 -8.07 8.91
C CYS A 152 -29.98 -7.03 9.38
#